data_AF-A0A7C3SZJ9-F1
#
_entry.id   AF-A0A7C3SZJ9-F1
#
_cell.length_a   1.000
_cell.length_b   1.000
_cell.length_c   1.000
_cell.angle_alpha   90.00
_cell.angle_beta   90.00
_cell.angle_gamma   90.00
#
_symmetry.space_group_name_H-M   'P 1'
#
loop_
_entity.id
_entity.type
_entity.pdbx_description
1 polymer ?
#
loop_
_entity_poly.entity_id
_entity_poly.type
_entity_poly.pdbx_seq_one_letter_code
_entity_poly.pdbx_strand_id
1 'polypeptide(L)'
;MEEQDPERHCPLCNALLEEMPEEGCFRCRKCLSLSRFRGEELLAMDIPGYYPRLEELRRRNLEIVTLIEAEGMKGEWRDMRSIRSLHEERQRVLSEYSFLSYFQQFVDRW
;
A
#
# COMPACT_ATOMS: atom_id res chain seq x y z
N MET A 1 33.24 -10.05 19.93
CA MET A 1 31.80 -10.02 20.23
C MET A 1 31.17 -9.63 18.91
N GLU A 2 30.73 -10.62 18.14
CA GLU A 2 30.07 -10.36 16.85
C GLU A 2 28.76 -9.64 17.18
N GLU A 3 28.70 -8.33 16.90
CA GLU A 3 27.43 -7.61 16.84
C GLU A 3 26.62 -8.27 15.73
N GLN A 4 25.65 -9.11 16.11
CA GLN A 4 24.65 -9.58 15.18
C GLN A 4 23.86 -8.35 14.74
N ASP A 5 23.94 -8.00 13.45
CA ASP A 5 23.10 -6.95 12.88
C ASP A 5 21.64 -7.28 13.18
N PRO A 6 20.84 -6.34 13.72
CA PRO A 6 19.48 -6.63 14.13
C PRO A 6 18.65 -7.12 12.94
N GLU A 7 17.89 -8.19 13.13
CA GLU A 7 16.97 -8.72 12.12
C GLU A 7 15.95 -7.65 11.69
N ARG A 8 16.07 -7.18 10.44
CA ARG A 8 15.17 -6.15 9.90
C ARG A 8 13.97 -6.75 9.20
N HIS A 9 12.82 -6.12 9.42
CA HIS A 9 11.55 -6.52 8.83
C HIS A 9 11.07 -5.48 7.81
N CYS A 10 10.45 -5.95 6.74
CA CYS A 10 9.91 -5.10 5.69
C CYS A 10 8.76 -4.24 6.23
N PRO A 11 8.81 -2.91 6.10
CA PRO A 11 7.75 -2.02 6.57
C PRO A 11 6.38 -2.28 5.92
N LEU A 12 6.34 -2.91 4.74
CA LEU A 12 5.10 -3.16 4.01
C LEU A 12 4.41 -4.46 4.40
N CYS A 13 5.17 -5.56 4.47
CA CYS A 13 4.58 -6.90 4.61
C CYS A 13 5.12 -7.68 5.81
N ASN A 14 5.94 -7.04 6.63
CA ASN A 14 6.57 -7.58 7.84
C ASN A 14 7.37 -8.88 7.62
N ALA A 15 7.85 -9.11 6.39
CA ALA A 15 8.74 -10.23 6.09
C ALA A 15 10.19 -9.86 6.41
N LEU A 16 11.02 -10.84 6.76
CA LEU A 16 12.45 -10.63 6.97
C LEU A 16 13.09 -10.06 5.71
N LEU A 17 13.96 -9.08 5.89
CA LEU A 17 14.70 -8.43 4.82
C LEU A 17 16.05 -9.13 4.60
N GLU A 18 16.45 -9.18 3.34
CA GLU A 18 17.79 -9.58 2.92
C GLU A 18 18.62 -8.33 2.69
N GLU A 19 19.79 -8.25 3.33
CA GLU A 19 20.73 -7.16 3.08
C GLU A 19 21.38 -7.30 1.71
N MET A 20 21.50 -6.18 1.00
CA MET A 20 22.22 -6.08 -0.27
C MET A 20 23.35 -5.05 -0.12
N PRO A 21 24.55 -5.47 0.34
CA PRO A 21 25.63 -4.57 0.74
C PRO A 21 26.13 -3.68 -0.40
N GLU A 22 26.19 -4.23 -1.62
CA GLU A 22 26.66 -3.52 -2.80
C GLU A 22 25.76 -2.33 -3.18
N GLU A 23 24.47 -2.42 -2.85
CA GLU A 23 23.46 -1.40 -3.16
C GLU A 23 23.15 -0.50 -1.95
N GLY A 24 23.73 -0.80 -0.77
CA GLY A 24 23.48 -0.08 0.48
C GLY A 24 22.00 -0.11 0.89
N CYS A 25 21.28 -1.20 0.58
CA CYS A 25 19.86 -1.32 0.85
C CYS A 25 19.47 -2.74 1.29
N PHE A 26 18.20 -2.88 1.67
CA PHE A 26 17.59 -4.13 2.09
C PHE A 26 16.46 -4.49 1.14
N ARG A 27 16.38 -5.76 0.74
CA ARG A 27 15.37 -6.28 -0.16
C ARG A 27 14.40 -7.21 0.56
N CYS A 28 13.12 -7.02 0.32
CA CYS A 28 12.10 -7.95 0.77
C CYS A 28 11.89 -9.07 -0.26
N ARG A 29 12.08 -10.34 0.12
CA ARG A 29 11.80 -11.48 -0.79
C ARG A 29 10.31 -11.73 -1.05
N LYS A 30 9.42 -11.18 -0.21
CA LYS A 30 7.96 -11.39 -0.33
C LYS A 30 7.28 -10.37 -1.23
N CYS A 31 7.48 -9.07 -0.98
CA CYS A 31 6.86 -7.99 -1.77
C CYS A 31 7.83 -7.30 -2.73
N LEU A 32 9.09 -7.72 -2.75
CA LEU A 32 10.14 -7.20 -3.64
C LEU A 32 10.49 -5.72 -3.43
N SER A 33 9.97 -5.08 -2.39
CA SER A 33 10.37 -3.72 -2.02
C SER A 33 11.83 -3.65 -1.59
N LEU A 34 12.42 -2.49 -1.84
CA LEU A 34 13.73 -2.11 -1.35
C LEU A 34 13.57 -1.06 -0.25
N SER A 35 14.47 -1.06 0.72
CA SER A 35 14.44 -0.13 1.85
C SER A 35 15.85 0.28 2.25
N ARG A 36 16.05 1.57 2.49
CA ARG A 36 17.29 2.11 3.08
C ARG A 36 17.01 2.54 4.51
N PHE A 37 17.92 2.22 5.41
CA PHE A 37 17.80 2.55 6.83
C PHE A 37 19.04 3.27 7.35
N ARG A 38 18.88 4.01 8.45
CA ARG A 38 19.96 4.52 9.30
C ARG A 38 19.68 4.14 10.74
N GLY A 39 20.44 3.20 11.29
CA GLY A 39 20.02 2.55 12.54
C GLY A 39 18.64 1.93 12.35
N GLU A 40 17.68 2.23 13.22
CA GLU A 40 16.28 1.74 13.10
C GLU A 40 15.40 2.64 12.21
N GLU A 41 15.88 3.82 11.80
CA GLU A 41 15.08 4.78 11.05
C GLU A 41 15.01 4.41 9.56
N LEU A 42 13.79 4.35 9.02
CA LEU A 42 13.55 4.19 7.58
C LEU A 42 13.82 5.51 6.85
N LEU A 43 14.71 5.50 5.86
CA LEU A 43 15.07 6.70 5.10
C LEU A 43 14.31 6.83 3.78
N ALA A 44 14.28 5.74 3.02
CA ALA A 44 13.70 5.68 1.68
C ALA A 44 13.26 4.26 1.34
N MET A 45 12.30 4.13 0.42
CA MET A 45 11.81 2.84 -0.05
C MET A 45 11.53 2.85 -1.54
N ASP A 46 11.88 1.77 -2.22
CA ASP A 46 11.30 1.45 -3.52
C ASP A 46 10.17 0.44 -3.33
N ILE A 47 8.98 0.79 -3.82
CA ILE A 47 7.81 -0.08 -3.76
C ILE A 47 7.40 -0.39 -5.21
N PRO A 48 7.54 -1.65 -5.67
CA PRO A 48 7.23 -2.01 -7.04
C PRO A 48 5.80 -1.60 -7.42
N GLY A 49 5.68 -0.80 -8.49
CA GLY A 49 4.38 -0.36 -9.00
C GLY A 49 3.63 0.63 -8.13
N TYR A 50 4.30 1.33 -7.21
CA TYR A 50 3.69 2.28 -6.27
C TYR A 50 2.71 3.28 -6.92
N TYR A 51 3.21 4.11 -7.83
CA TYR A 51 2.40 5.16 -8.45
C TYR A 51 1.27 4.60 -9.33
N PRO A 52 1.51 3.60 -10.21
CA PRO A 52 0.43 2.94 -10.93
C PRO A 52 -0.66 2.40 -10.01
N ARG A 53 -0.29 1.76 -8.88
CA ARG A 53 -1.25 1.20 -7.94
C ARG A 53 -2.06 2.28 -7.22
N LEU A 54 -1.42 3.37 -6.79
CA LEU A 54 -2.13 4.51 -6.21
C LEU A 54 -3.15 5.10 -7.17
N GLU A 55 -2.78 5.27 -8.43
CA GLU A 55 -3.68 5.81 -9.46
C GLU A 55 -4.85 4.86 -9.74
N GLU A 56 -4.58 3.55 -9.81
CA GLU A 56 -5.62 2.53 -9.92
C GLU A 56 -6.63 2.62 -8.77
N LEU A 57 -6.15 2.75 -7.53
CA LEU A 57 -7.00 2.86 -6.34
C LEU A 57 -7.84 4.14 -6.37
N ARG A 58 -7.29 5.28 -6.81
CA ARG A 58 -8.05 6.53 -6.99
C ARG A 58 -9.16 6.37 -8.02
N ARG A 59 -8.84 5.84 -9.21
CA ARG A 59 -9.81 5.57 -10.26
C ARG A 59 -10.90 4.62 -9.77
N ARG A 60 -10.51 3.55 -9.07
CA ARG A 60 -11.45 2.55 -8.55
C ARG A 60 -12.39 3.14 -7.50
N ASN A 61 -11.91 4.00 -6.61
CA ASN A 61 -12.77 4.70 -5.67
C ASN A 61 -13.78 5.60 -6.38
N LEU A 62 -13.38 6.33 -7.44
CA LEU A 62 -14.30 7.15 -8.23
C LEU A 62 -15.40 6.31 -8.92
N GLU A 63 -15.01 5.17 -9.50
CA GLU A 63 -15.96 4.22 -10.09
C GLU A 63 -16.98 3.72 -9.08
N ILE A 64 -16.52 3.29 -7.90
CA ILE A 64 -17.40 2.76 -6.85
C ILE A 64 -18.37 3.83 -6.35
N VAL A 65 -17.90 5.07 -6.16
CA VAL A 65 -18.78 6.19 -5.77
C VAL A 65 -19.87 6.41 -6.80
N THR A 66 -19.51 6.45 -8.09
CA THR A 66 -20.47 6.57 -9.20
C THR A 66 -21.50 5.45 -9.19
N LEU A 67 -21.08 4.21 -8.93
CA LEU A 67 -21.98 3.05 -8.86
C LEU A 67 -22.93 3.12 -7.65
N ILE A 68 -22.43 3.55 -6.48
CA ILE A 68 -23.25 3.74 -5.28
C ILE A 68 -24.32 4.82 -5.53
N GLU A 69 -23.94 5.93 -6.14
CA GLU A 69 -24.85 7.02 -6.48
C GLU A 69 -25.92 6.55 -7.47
N ALA A 70 -25.52 5.87 -8.55
CA ALA A 70 -26.44 5.34 -9.54
C ALA A 70 -27.44 4.34 -8.95
N GLU A 71 -27.00 3.47 -8.04
CA GLU A 71 -27.89 2.53 -7.34
C GLU A 71 -28.80 3.26 -6.35
N GLY A 72 -28.28 4.26 -5.64
CA GLY A 72 -29.04 5.08 -4.69
C GLY A 72 -30.17 5.89 -5.35
N MET A 73 -29.96 6.33 -6.59
CA MET A 73 -30.96 7.08 -7.38
C MET A 73 -32.18 6.25 -7.80
N LYS A 74 -32.15 4.91 -7.66
CA LYS A 74 -33.28 4.03 -8.00
C LYS A 74 -34.43 4.08 -6.99
N GLY A 75 -34.28 4.81 -5.88
CA GLY A 75 -35.33 4.99 -4.88
C GLY A 75 -35.74 3.66 -4.25
N GLU A 76 -37.02 3.29 -4.35
CA GLU A 76 -37.57 2.04 -3.82
C GLU A 76 -37.03 0.79 -4.53
N TRP A 77 -36.56 0.92 -5.77
CA TRP A 77 -36.02 -0.17 -6.58
C TRP A 77 -34.53 -0.43 -6.35
N ARG A 78 -33.90 0.30 -5.41
CA ARG A 78 -32.47 0.12 -5.10
C ARG A 78 -32.20 -1.23 -4.49
N ASP A 79 -31.12 -1.87 -4.90
CA ASP A 79 -30.62 -3.08 -4.27
C ASP A 79 -29.65 -2.75 -3.13
N MET A 80 -30.16 -2.87 -1.90
CA MET A 80 -29.38 -2.67 -0.68
C MET A 80 -28.22 -3.66 -0.51
N ARG A 81 -28.31 -4.86 -1.11
CA ARG A 81 -27.21 -5.83 -1.09
C ARG A 81 -26.06 -5.34 -1.96
N SER A 82 -26.37 -4.85 -3.15
CA SER A 82 -25.38 -4.24 -4.05
C SER A 82 -24.74 -2.99 -3.43
N ILE A 83 -25.53 -2.09 -2.83
CA ILE A 83 -25.01 -0.89 -2.13
C ILE A 83 -24.03 -1.29 -1.02
N ARG A 84 -24.38 -2.27 -0.18
CA ARG A 84 -23.51 -2.75 0.89
C ARG A 84 -22.20 -3.31 0.35
N SER A 85 -22.27 -4.16 -0.68
CA SER A 85 -21.09 -4.74 -1.30
C SER A 85 -20.17 -3.67 -1.89
N LEU A 86 -20.73 -2.63 -2.50
CA LEU A 86 -19.95 -1.50 -3.03
C LEU A 86 -19.28 -0.70 -1.91
N HIS A 87 -19.96 -0.47 -0.79
CA HIS A 87 -19.35 0.19 0.37
C HIS A 87 -18.21 -0.63 1.00
N GLU A 88 -18.37 -1.94 1.13
CA GLU A 88 -17.31 -2.83 1.61
C GLU A 88 -16.08 -2.78 0.69
N GLU A 89 -16.30 -2.81 -0.63
CA GLU A 89 -15.23 -2.67 -1.61
C GLU A 89 -14.56 -1.29 -1.52
N ARG A 90 -15.35 -0.21 -1.36
CA ARG A 90 -14.81 1.14 -1.16
C ARG A 90 -13.91 1.19 0.07
N GLN A 91 -14.29 0.56 1.18
CA GLN A 91 -13.48 0.51 2.39
C GLN A 91 -12.15 -0.24 2.16
N ARG A 92 -12.15 -1.33 1.38
CA ARG A 92 -10.91 -2.02 1.00
C ARG A 92 -9.98 -1.12 0.19
N VAL A 93 -10.52 -0.45 -0.83
CA VAL A 93 -9.76 0.48 -1.68
C VAL A 93 -9.18 1.63 -0.87
N LEU A 94 -9.98 2.26 0.01
CA LEU A 94 -9.52 3.37 0.84
C LEU A 94 -8.49 2.94 1.88
N SER A 95 -8.65 1.73 2.45
CA SER A 95 -7.68 1.16 3.38
C SER A 95 -6.32 0.97 2.71
N GLU A 96 -6.29 0.34 1.53
CA GLU A 96 -5.06 0.14 0.77
C GLU A 96 -4.44 1.47 0.32
N TYR A 97 -5.25 2.40 -0.18
CA TYR A 97 -4.78 3.72 -0.59
C TYR A 97 -4.15 4.49 0.58
N SER A 98 -4.78 4.45 1.75
CA SER A 98 -4.26 5.09 2.97
C SER A 98 -2.95 4.47 3.40
N PHE A 99 -2.87 3.14 3.38
CA PHE A 99 -1.64 2.40 3.69
C PHE A 99 -0.50 2.78 2.75
N LEU A 100 -0.72 2.78 1.43
CA LEU A 100 0.34 3.16 0.47
C LEU A 100 0.70 4.64 0.57
N SER A 101 -0.27 5.53 0.77
CA SER A 101 -0.03 6.98 0.88
C SER A 101 0.86 7.33 2.08
N TYR A 102 0.80 6.56 3.17
CA TYR A 102 1.72 6.71 4.30
C TYR A 102 3.20 6.62 3.88
N PHE A 103 3.50 5.78 2.88
CA PHE A 103 4.87 5.56 2.41
C PHE A 103 5.36 6.61 1.40
N GLN A 104 4.50 7.52 0.95
CA GLN A 104 4.81 8.45 -0.14
C GLN A 104 6.12 9.21 0.11
N GLN A 105 6.29 9.75 1.30
CA GLN A 105 7.50 10.50 1.66
C GLN A 105 8.80 9.68 1.57
N PHE A 106 8.74 8.36 1.72
CA PHE A 106 9.92 7.49 1.62
C PHE A 106 10.19 7.07 0.18
N VAL A 107 9.11 6.90 -0.61
CA VAL A 107 9.20 6.64 -2.05
C VAL A 107 9.74 7.86 -2.80
N ASP A 108 9.28 9.05 -2.43
CA ASP A 108 9.76 10.32 -3.01
C ASP A 108 11.25 10.60 -2.71
N ARG A 109 11.83 9.92 -1.70
CA ARG A 109 13.23 10.04 -1.27
C ARG A 109 14.14 8.93 -1.80
N TRP A 110 13.60 7.95 -2.52
CA TRP A 110 14.38 6.82 -3.06
C TRP A 110 15.36 7.26 -4.14
#